data_AF-A0A929HH81-F1
#
_entry.id   AF-A0A929HH81-F1
#
_cell.length_a   1.000
_cell.length_b   1.000
_cell.length_c   1.000
_cell.angle_alpha   90.00
_cell.angle_beta   90.00
_cell.angle_gamma   90.00
#
_symmetry.space_group_name_H-M   'P 1'
#
loop_
_entity.id
_entity.type
_entity.pdbx_description
1 polymer ?
#
loop_
_entity_poly.entity_id
_entity_poly.type
_entity_poly.pdbx_seq_one_letter_code
_entity_poly.pdbx_strand_id
1 'polypeptide(L)'
;MDEIAKQVQSYYKEMPVIVLGCGASAAFGISGMKSLAMHLVASIDSTDRPDAEQEQWSSFTTDLSNGVDLETSLQNNRLSEELTRRVIISTWDLINPEDLGVFYESLLKPDYYALGKLLGHMFDSTQSKLDVITTNYDRLVEYACEQEALHHYTGFTHGYRRVEIGTDALDAKRTVNIWKVHGSLDWFKGDNGLNVALTNVEKFPENLTPLIVTPGNDKYEKTNREPFRTIIASADMALTHAKSYLCVGYGFNDIHIQEKLVNKCVREGAGIIVISRSLSDSAQEFLFNRGVTSYVALYKGSADNKTMVYSSEHKSPVELDGDYWSLPGFLQLIM
;
A
#
# COMPACT_ATOMS: atom_id res chain seq x y z
N MET A 1 -22.45 -17.69 -8.36
CA MET A 1 -22.37 -16.57 -7.40
C MET A 1 -22.33 -17.10 -5.98
N ASP A 2 -23.31 -17.87 -5.53
CA ASP A 2 -23.40 -18.38 -4.16
C ASP A 2 -22.18 -19.18 -3.66
N GLU A 3 -21.56 -20.01 -4.49
CA GLU A 3 -20.36 -20.78 -4.11
C GLU A 3 -19.15 -19.87 -3.88
N ILE A 4 -18.88 -18.94 -4.81
CA ILE A 4 -17.83 -17.93 -4.70
C ILE A 4 -18.06 -17.04 -3.48
N ALA A 5 -19.29 -16.59 -3.25
CA ALA A 5 -19.64 -15.79 -2.08
C ALA A 5 -19.36 -16.55 -0.78
N LYS A 6 -19.74 -17.83 -0.69
CA LYS A 6 -19.45 -18.69 0.48
C LYS A 6 -17.95 -18.85 0.70
N GLN A 7 -17.17 -19.04 -0.37
CA GLN A 7 -15.72 -19.17 -0.27
C GLN A 7 -15.08 -17.87 0.25
N VAL A 8 -15.42 -16.72 -0.36
CA VAL A 8 -14.95 -15.40 0.08
C VAL A 8 -15.32 -15.14 1.53
N GLN A 9 -16.58 -15.38 1.91
CA GLN A 9 -17.04 -15.21 3.28
C GLN A 9 -16.32 -16.13 4.27
N SER A 10 -15.91 -17.33 3.86
CA SER A 10 -15.16 -18.24 4.73
C SER A 10 -13.77 -17.68 5.06
N TYR A 11 -13.07 -17.12 4.07
CA TYR A 11 -11.77 -16.47 4.29
C TYR A 11 -11.91 -15.14 5.03
N TYR A 12 -12.97 -14.38 4.76
CA TYR A 12 -13.26 -13.11 5.44
C TYR A 12 -13.56 -13.30 6.94
N LYS A 13 -14.28 -14.37 7.32
CA LYS A 13 -14.60 -14.69 8.72
C LYS A 13 -13.37 -14.98 9.59
N GLU A 14 -12.24 -15.32 8.98
CA GLU A 14 -10.96 -15.50 9.69
C GLU A 14 -10.27 -14.16 10.02
N MET A 15 -10.93 -13.02 9.77
CA MET A 15 -10.44 -11.67 10.06
C MET A 15 -9.13 -11.38 9.34
N PRO A 16 -9.16 -11.26 8.00
CA PRO A 16 -7.96 -11.17 7.20
C PRO A 16 -7.12 -9.95 7.55
N VAL A 17 -5.80 -10.10 7.51
CA VAL A 17 -4.89 -8.95 7.44
C VAL A 17 -5.07 -8.29 6.07
N ILE A 18 -5.26 -6.98 6.05
CA ILE A 18 -5.48 -6.22 4.81
C ILE A 18 -4.12 -5.78 4.27
N VAL A 19 -3.86 -6.01 2.99
CA VAL A 19 -2.67 -5.56 2.28
C VAL A 19 -3.07 -4.65 1.12
N LEU A 20 -2.64 -3.39 1.18
CA LEU A 20 -2.99 -2.37 0.20
C LEU A 20 -1.78 -2.01 -0.65
N GLY A 21 -1.95 -2.07 -1.98
CA GLY A 21 -0.97 -1.54 -2.93
C GLY A 21 -1.49 -0.31 -3.67
N CYS A 22 -0.70 0.17 -4.64
CA CYS A 22 -0.99 1.41 -5.36
C CYS A 22 -2.33 1.38 -6.11
N GLY A 23 -2.84 0.20 -6.47
CA GLY A 23 -4.15 0.05 -7.10
C GLY A 23 -5.32 0.45 -6.19
N ALA A 24 -5.16 0.38 -4.86
CA ALA A 24 -6.16 0.85 -3.91
C ALA A 24 -6.30 2.38 -3.96
N SER A 25 -5.17 3.09 -4.01
CA SER A 25 -5.13 4.55 -4.09
C SER A 25 -5.46 5.08 -5.48
N ALA A 26 -5.16 4.32 -6.53
CA ALA A 26 -5.53 4.66 -7.91
C ALA A 26 -7.05 4.79 -8.11
N ALA A 27 -7.86 4.13 -7.28
CA ALA A 27 -9.32 4.30 -7.29
C ALA A 27 -9.76 5.73 -6.92
N PHE A 28 -8.91 6.47 -6.21
CA PHE A 28 -9.09 7.87 -5.84
C PHE A 28 -8.33 8.83 -6.77
N GLY A 29 -7.78 8.33 -7.87
CA GLY A 29 -7.01 9.14 -8.82
C GLY A 29 -5.56 9.41 -8.41
N ILE A 30 -5.06 8.79 -7.33
CA ILE A 30 -3.65 8.92 -6.94
C ILE A 30 -2.75 8.18 -7.93
N SER A 31 -1.67 8.83 -8.33
CA SER A 31 -0.68 8.37 -9.30
C SER A 31 0.01 7.08 -8.86
N GLY A 32 0.03 6.09 -9.76
CA GLY A 32 0.80 4.85 -9.59
C GLY A 32 2.25 4.97 -10.10
N MET A 33 2.99 3.85 -10.05
CA MET A 33 4.42 3.79 -10.40
C MET A 33 4.74 4.29 -11.82
N LYS A 34 3.86 4.04 -12.79
CA LYS A 34 4.05 4.52 -14.17
C LYS A 34 3.99 6.05 -14.25
N SER A 35 3.01 6.66 -13.59
CA SER A 35 2.88 8.12 -13.53
C SER A 35 4.05 8.75 -12.78
N LEU A 36 4.47 8.13 -11.67
CA LEU A 36 5.65 8.55 -10.93
C LEU A 36 6.92 8.52 -11.79
N ALA A 37 7.16 7.43 -12.52
CA ALA A 37 8.32 7.34 -13.42
C ALA A 37 8.35 8.48 -14.46
N MET A 38 7.20 8.78 -15.09
CA MET A 38 7.09 9.88 -16.04
C MET A 38 7.33 11.24 -15.36
N HIS A 39 6.82 11.45 -14.15
CA HIS A 39 7.02 12.68 -13.39
C HIS A 39 8.48 12.88 -12.98
N LEU A 40 9.17 11.84 -12.51
CA LEU A 40 10.58 11.89 -12.12
C LEU A 40 11.45 12.33 -13.32
N VAL A 41 11.26 11.71 -14.48
CA VAL A 41 12.01 12.05 -15.71
C VAL A 41 11.72 13.49 -16.15
N ALA A 42 10.49 13.97 -15.98
CA ALA A 42 10.11 15.32 -16.41
C ALA A 42 10.55 16.44 -15.44
N SER A 43 10.68 16.14 -14.15
CA SER A 43 10.88 17.16 -13.10
C SER A 43 12.31 17.25 -12.58
N ILE A 44 13.09 16.17 -12.68
CA ILE A 44 14.46 16.14 -12.17
C ILE A 44 15.42 16.52 -13.28
N ASP A 45 15.97 17.72 -13.18
CA ASP A 45 17.14 18.14 -13.93
C ASP A 45 18.40 17.57 -13.28
N SER A 46 19.26 16.93 -14.06
CA SER A 46 20.57 16.45 -13.61
C SER A 46 21.73 17.26 -14.19
N THR A 47 21.48 18.22 -15.09
CA THR A 47 22.52 18.96 -15.82
C THR A 47 23.38 19.86 -14.92
N ASP A 48 22.88 20.18 -13.72
CA ASP A 48 23.61 20.90 -12.68
C ASP A 48 24.52 19.99 -11.83
N ARG A 49 24.55 18.68 -12.10
CA ARG A 49 25.32 17.67 -11.34
C ARG A 49 26.66 17.33 -12.00
N PRO A 50 27.63 16.76 -11.25
CA PRO A 50 28.86 16.27 -11.85
C PRO A 50 28.60 15.22 -12.94
N ASP A 51 29.49 15.11 -13.93
CA ASP A 51 29.34 14.21 -15.08
C ASP A 51 28.99 12.76 -14.68
N ALA A 52 29.60 12.24 -13.60
CA ALA A 52 29.31 10.90 -13.10
C ALA A 52 27.85 10.72 -12.65
N GLU A 53 27.24 11.73 -12.03
CA GLU A 53 25.83 11.70 -11.62
C GLU A 53 24.88 11.90 -12.81
N GLN A 54 25.30 12.70 -13.80
CA GLN A 54 24.57 12.84 -15.05
C GLN A 54 24.51 11.50 -15.81
N GLU A 55 25.61 10.75 -15.85
CA GLU A 55 25.66 9.41 -16.44
C GLU A 55 24.75 8.42 -15.69
N GLN A 56 24.76 8.44 -14.35
CA GLN A 56 23.84 7.64 -13.53
C GLN A 56 22.37 7.92 -13.86
N TRP A 57 22.00 9.20 -13.92
CA TRP A 57 20.64 9.61 -14.27
C TRP A 57 20.28 9.23 -15.70
N SER A 58 21.20 9.40 -16.65
CA SER A 58 21.00 9.03 -18.06
C SER A 58 20.76 7.53 -18.22
N SER A 59 21.51 6.69 -17.50
CA SER A 59 21.30 5.24 -17.46
C SER A 59 19.93 4.88 -16.91
N PHE A 60 19.53 5.49 -15.78
CA PHE A 60 18.19 5.34 -15.20
C PHE A 60 17.06 5.70 -16.18
N THR A 61 17.14 6.86 -16.84
CA THR A 61 16.13 7.27 -17.82
C THR A 61 16.11 6.37 -19.07
N THR A 62 17.26 5.83 -19.45
CA THR A 62 17.37 4.88 -20.57
C THR A 62 16.65 3.56 -20.26
N ASP A 63 16.82 3.01 -19.05
CA ASP A 63 16.11 1.81 -18.60
C ASP A 63 14.59 1.99 -18.72
N LEU A 64 14.06 3.11 -18.20
CA LEU A 64 12.63 3.42 -18.30
C LEU A 64 12.16 3.52 -19.76
N SER A 65 12.96 4.14 -20.63
CA SER A 65 12.63 4.26 -22.06
C SER A 65 12.61 2.91 -22.79
N ASN A 66 13.39 1.95 -22.31
CA ASN A 66 13.44 0.57 -22.81
C ASN A 66 12.32 -0.31 -22.22
N GLY A 67 11.45 0.24 -21.38
CA GLY A 67 10.32 -0.46 -20.79
C GLY A 67 10.63 -1.22 -19.51
N VAL A 68 11.80 -1.00 -18.90
CA VAL A 68 12.10 -1.48 -17.55
C VAL A 68 11.23 -0.70 -16.56
N ASP A 69 10.66 -1.39 -15.56
CA ASP A 69 9.83 -0.73 -14.56
C ASP A 69 10.67 0.15 -13.59
N LEU A 70 9.98 1.05 -12.88
CA LEU A 70 10.62 2.02 -11.99
C LEU A 70 11.45 1.38 -10.88
N GLU A 71 10.97 0.29 -10.29
CA GLU A 71 11.66 -0.36 -9.19
C GLU A 71 12.93 -1.05 -9.67
N THR A 72 12.82 -1.85 -10.73
CA THR A 72 13.98 -2.50 -11.36
C THR A 72 15.00 -1.47 -11.86
N SER A 73 14.54 -0.37 -12.45
CA SER A 73 15.43 0.69 -12.94
C SER A 73 16.19 1.38 -11.78
N LEU A 74 15.54 1.70 -10.66
CA LEU A 74 16.20 2.27 -9.48
C LEU A 74 17.12 1.27 -8.76
N GLN A 75 16.90 -0.03 -8.92
CA GLN A 75 17.81 -1.08 -8.43
C GLN A 75 19.05 -1.24 -9.31
N ASN A 76 18.88 -1.22 -10.64
CA ASN A 76 19.98 -1.32 -11.59
C ASN A 76 20.92 -0.11 -11.53
N ASN A 77 20.36 1.06 -11.22
CA ASN A 77 21.08 2.34 -11.23
C ASN A 77 21.23 2.86 -9.80
N ARG A 78 22.42 2.71 -9.22
CA ARG A 78 22.73 3.28 -7.90
C ARG A 78 22.92 4.79 -8.02
N LEU A 79 21.86 5.54 -7.72
CA LEU A 79 21.88 7.00 -7.69
C LEU A 79 22.73 7.53 -6.53
N SER A 80 23.25 8.75 -6.69
CA SER A 80 23.89 9.51 -5.61
C SER A 80 22.87 9.88 -4.51
N GLU A 81 23.36 10.23 -3.32
CA GLU A 81 22.50 10.69 -2.22
C GLU A 81 21.64 11.90 -2.63
N GLU A 82 22.22 12.83 -3.41
CA GLU A 82 21.51 14.02 -3.89
C GLU A 82 20.45 13.68 -4.94
N LEU A 83 20.73 12.78 -5.89
CA LEU A 83 19.73 12.32 -6.85
C LEU A 83 18.61 11.53 -6.15
N THR A 84 18.95 10.66 -5.21
CA THR A 84 17.97 9.97 -4.36
C THR A 84 17.09 10.97 -3.60
N ARG A 85 17.68 12.04 -3.05
CA ARG A 85 16.94 13.12 -2.38
C ARG A 85 15.96 13.82 -3.35
N ARG A 86 16.39 14.12 -4.57
CA ARG A 86 15.52 14.71 -5.62
C ARG A 86 14.37 13.78 -6.00
N VAL A 87 14.62 12.47 -6.13
CA VAL A 87 13.56 11.46 -6.38
C VAL A 87 12.53 11.46 -5.26
N ILE A 88 12.95 11.51 -4.00
CA ILE A 88 12.03 11.51 -2.86
C ILE A 88 11.18 12.79 -2.83
N ILE A 89 11.80 13.96 -3.03
CA ILE A 89 11.08 15.24 -3.02
C ILE A 89 10.10 15.31 -4.19
N SER A 90 10.54 14.94 -5.39
CA SER A 90 9.67 14.87 -6.58
C SER A 90 8.52 13.87 -6.39
N THR A 91 8.76 12.73 -5.73
CA THR A 91 7.69 11.80 -5.34
C THR A 91 6.68 12.47 -4.40
N TRP A 92 7.15 13.22 -3.40
CA TRP A 92 6.28 13.95 -2.48
C TRP A 92 5.47 15.03 -3.22
N ASP A 93 6.11 15.81 -4.10
CA ASP A 93 5.49 16.88 -4.87
C ASP A 93 4.43 16.39 -5.86
N LEU A 94 4.56 15.15 -6.36
CA LEU A 94 3.53 14.51 -7.17
C LEU A 94 2.34 14.05 -6.32
N ILE A 95 2.60 13.28 -5.26
CA ILE A 95 1.55 12.52 -4.56
C ILE A 95 0.84 13.36 -3.49
N ASN A 96 1.53 14.28 -2.80
CA ASN A 96 0.92 15.08 -1.73
C ASN A 96 -0.25 15.94 -2.20
N PRO A 97 -0.19 16.65 -3.35
CA PRO A 97 -1.35 17.38 -3.87
C PRO A 97 -2.53 16.47 -4.24
N GLU A 98 -2.27 15.28 -4.80
CA GLU A 98 -3.32 14.31 -5.12
C GLU A 98 -4.00 13.80 -3.84
N ASP A 99 -3.22 13.39 -2.84
CA ASP A 99 -3.71 12.98 -1.51
C ASP A 99 -4.55 14.08 -0.84
N LEU A 100 -4.07 15.33 -0.86
CA LEU A 100 -4.81 16.47 -0.32
C LEU A 100 -6.12 16.73 -1.09
N GLY A 101 -6.13 16.51 -2.42
CA GLY A 101 -7.35 16.55 -3.21
C GLY A 101 -8.38 15.55 -2.72
N VAL A 102 -7.96 14.31 -2.47
CA VAL A 102 -8.82 13.24 -1.91
C VAL A 102 -9.29 13.60 -0.50
N PHE A 103 -8.41 14.18 0.34
CA PHE A 103 -8.78 14.69 1.66
C PHE A 103 -9.88 15.75 1.57
N TYR A 104 -9.73 16.76 0.73
CA TYR A 104 -10.73 17.83 0.59
C TYR A 104 -12.07 17.30 0.04
N GLU A 105 -12.04 16.33 -0.89
CA GLU A 105 -13.27 15.68 -1.36
C GLU A 105 -13.99 14.91 -0.26
N SER A 106 -13.25 14.22 0.61
CA SER A 106 -13.84 13.37 1.66
C SER A 106 -14.56 14.18 2.73
N LEU A 107 -14.12 15.41 3.01
CA LEU A 107 -14.81 16.34 3.91
C LEU A 107 -16.25 16.65 3.48
N LEU A 108 -16.55 16.52 2.18
CA LEU A 108 -17.87 16.79 1.60
C LEU A 108 -18.73 15.53 1.43
N LYS A 109 -18.16 14.34 1.67
CA LYS A 109 -18.77 13.05 1.35
C LYS A 109 -18.64 12.10 2.56
N PRO A 110 -19.66 11.99 3.45
CA PRO A 110 -19.58 11.21 4.69
C PRO A 110 -19.32 9.70 4.55
N ASP A 111 -19.56 9.12 3.37
CA ASP A 111 -19.36 7.69 3.08
C ASP A 111 -18.39 7.49 1.90
N TYR A 112 -17.29 8.24 1.91
CA TYR A 112 -16.36 8.28 0.78
C TYR A 112 -15.43 7.07 0.72
N TYR A 113 -15.00 6.55 1.89
CA TYR A 113 -14.05 5.45 1.97
C TYR A 113 -14.73 4.11 2.27
N ALA A 114 -14.90 3.26 1.24
CA ALA A 114 -15.37 1.88 1.43
C ALA A 114 -14.47 1.07 2.40
N LEU A 115 -13.18 1.38 2.46
CA LEU A 115 -12.26 0.77 3.44
C LEU A 115 -12.68 1.07 4.88
N GLY A 116 -13.19 2.27 5.16
CA GLY A 116 -13.72 2.62 6.48
C GLY A 116 -14.86 1.69 6.86
N LYS A 117 -15.86 1.54 5.97
CA LYS A 117 -17.01 0.64 6.19
C LYS A 117 -16.58 -0.81 6.44
N LEU A 118 -15.59 -1.30 5.69
CA LEU A 118 -15.00 -2.61 5.90
C LEU A 118 -14.43 -2.75 7.32
N LEU A 119 -13.59 -1.80 7.74
CA LEU A 119 -12.95 -1.81 9.05
C LEU A 119 -13.97 -1.70 10.19
N GLY A 120 -14.99 -0.84 10.02
CA GLY A 120 -16.12 -0.73 10.94
C GLY A 120 -16.85 -2.06 11.11
N HIS A 121 -17.18 -2.72 9.99
CA HIS A 121 -17.83 -4.03 10.01
C HIS A 121 -16.96 -5.12 10.63
N MET A 122 -15.64 -5.12 10.34
CA MET A 122 -14.69 -6.04 10.97
C MET A 122 -14.66 -5.88 12.50
N PHE A 123 -14.85 -4.66 13.00
CA PHE A 123 -14.98 -4.41 14.42
C PHE A 123 -16.32 -4.83 15.02
N ASP A 124 -17.35 -5.22 14.25
CA ASP A 124 -18.55 -5.85 14.84
C ASP A 124 -18.24 -7.21 15.48
N SER A 125 -17.05 -7.76 15.20
CA SER A 125 -16.50 -8.94 15.86
C SER A 125 -15.97 -8.68 17.28
N THR A 126 -15.38 -9.72 17.89
CA THR A 126 -14.69 -9.63 19.18
C THR A 126 -13.27 -9.07 19.07
N GLN A 127 -12.77 -8.77 17.87
CA GLN A 127 -11.44 -8.23 17.68
C GLN A 127 -11.32 -6.82 18.26
N SER A 128 -10.21 -6.58 18.95
CA SER A 128 -9.83 -5.25 19.45
C SER A 128 -8.77 -4.58 18.59
N LYS A 129 -8.08 -5.34 17.73
CA LYS A 129 -7.05 -4.82 16.82
C LYS A 129 -7.26 -5.39 15.42
N LEU A 130 -7.09 -4.54 14.42
CA LEU A 130 -7.04 -4.92 13.01
C LEU A 130 -5.73 -4.40 12.42
N ASP A 131 -5.13 -5.16 11.50
CA ASP A 131 -3.87 -4.78 10.87
C ASP A 131 -4.08 -4.49 9.38
N VAL A 132 -3.67 -3.29 8.96
CA VAL A 132 -3.62 -2.85 7.58
C VAL A 132 -2.17 -2.58 7.22
N ILE A 133 -1.64 -3.33 6.28
CA ILE A 133 -0.29 -3.14 5.74
C ILE A 133 -0.43 -2.40 4.41
N THR A 134 0.37 -1.36 4.21
CA THR A 134 0.37 -0.63 2.94
C THR A 134 1.77 -0.29 2.46
N THR A 135 1.97 -0.42 1.16
CA THR A 135 3.17 0.04 0.45
C THR A 135 3.03 1.47 -0.07
N ASN A 136 1.90 2.13 0.21
CA ASN A 136 1.56 3.44 -0.33
C ASN A 136 1.98 4.55 0.63
N TYR A 137 2.33 5.71 0.07
CA TYR A 137 2.76 6.88 0.85
C TYR A 137 1.58 7.72 1.35
N ASP A 138 0.46 7.69 0.62
CA ASP A 138 -0.77 8.42 0.91
C ASP A 138 -1.40 8.05 2.26
N ARG A 139 -2.31 8.89 2.73
CA ARG A 139 -2.95 8.86 4.06
C ARG A 139 -4.38 8.32 4.00
N LEU A 140 -4.74 7.61 2.92
CA LEU A 140 -6.12 7.20 2.69
C LEU A 140 -6.65 6.23 3.75
N VAL A 141 -5.79 5.39 4.34
CA VAL A 141 -6.18 4.47 5.41
C VAL A 141 -6.52 5.23 6.69
N GLU A 142 -5.73 6.24 7.03
CA GLU A 142 -6.00 7.15 8.15
C GLU A 142 -7.33 7.88 7.95
N TYR A 143 -7.53 8.49 6.79
CA TYR A 143 -8.79 9.19 6.48
C TYR A 143 -10.01 8.25 6.54
N ALA A 144 -9.86 7.02 6.04
CA ALA A 144 -10.90 6.00 6.11
C ALA A 144 -11.26 5.61 7.56
N CYS A 145 -10.26 5.51 8.44
CA CYS A 145 -10.49 5.27 9.87
C CYS A 145 -11.20 6.46 10.52
N GLU A 146 -10.73 7.68 10.27
CA GLU A 146 -11.28 8.90 10.87
C GLU A 146 -12.73 9.17 10.44
N GLN A 147 -13.08 8.90 9.18
CA GLN A 147 -14.45 9.04 8.68
C GLN A 147 -15.46 8.13 9.40
N GLU A 148 -15.02 6.94 9.86
CA GLU A 148 -15.85 6.00 10.62
C GLU A 148 -15.66 6.12 12.15
N ALA A 149 -15.01 7.19 12.61
CA ALA A 149 -14.67 7.40 14.02
C ALA A 149 -13.86 6.23 14.66
N LEU A 150 -13.01 5.57 13.87
CA LEU A 150 -12.12 4.49 14.31
C LEU A 150 -10.76 5.05 14.74
N HIS A 151 -10.25 4.56 15.87
CA HIS A 151 -8.87 4.88 16.27
C HIS A 151 -7.89 4.14 15.39
N HIS A 152 -6.81 4.82 15.00
CA HIS A 152 -5.71 4.24 14.26
C HIS A 152 -4.36 4.51 14.90
N TYR A 153 -3.39 3.66 14.59
CA TYR A 153 -2.00 3.75 15.04
C TYR A 153 -1.05 3.56 13.86
N THR A 154 -0.11 4.50 13.68
CA THR A 154 0.87 4.52 12.58
C THR A 154 2.32 4.53 13.09
N GLY A 155 2.57 4.33 14.39
CA GLY A 155 3.88 4.57 15.01
C GLY A 155 4.08 5.96 15.60
N PHE A 156 3.06 6.82 15.53
CA PHE A 156 3.12 8.20 15.98
C PHE A 156 1.91 8.55 16.85
N THR A 157 2.05 9.58 17.72
CA THR A 157 0.94 10.13 18.52
C THR A 157 -0.17 10.72 17.62
N HIS A 158 -1.25 11.24 18.20
CA HIS A 158 -2.31 11.94 17.44
C HIS A 158 -2.09 13.47 17.42
N GLY A 159 -2.81 14.16 16.54
CA GLY A 159 -2.77 15.62 16.38
C GLY A 159 -2.07 16.08 15.09
N TYR A 160 -1.87 17.40 14.94
CA TYR A 160 -1.29 17.99 13.73
C TYR A 160 0.23 17.81 13.63
N ARG A 161 0.91 17.72 14.79
CA ARG A 161 2.35 17.44 14.91
C ARG A 161 2.53 16.26 15.84
N ARG A 162 2.80 15.11 15.26
CA ARG A 162 2.87 13.82 15.93
C ARG A 162 4.32 13.42 16.14
N VAL A 163 4.60 12.74 17.25
CA VAL A 163 5.95 12.24 17.58
C VAL A 163 5.93 10.72 17.61
N GLU A 164 7.06 10.11 17.29
CA GLU A 164 7.19 8.65 17.30
C GLU A 164 6.93 8.08 18.71
N ILE A 165 6.13 7.01 18.77
CA ILE A 165 5.80 6.28 19.99
C ILE A 165 5.83 4.78 19.74
N GLY A 166 6.03 4.00 20.79
CA GLY A 166 5.97 2.54 20.72
C GLY A 166 4.54 2.00 20.58
N THR A 167 4.43 0.72 20.22
CA THR A 167 3.16 0.02 19.96
C THR A 167 2.22 -0.07 21.16
N ASP A 168 2.75 0.07 22.38
CA ASP A 168 1.99 -0.04 23.63
C ASP A 168 1.51 1.32 24.16
N ALA A 169 1.78 2.42 23.44
CA ALA A 169 1.47 3.77 23.90
C ALA A 169 0.01 4.21 23.70
N LEU A 170 -0.75 3.51 22.85
CA LEU A 170 -2.17 3.81 22.62
C LEU A 170 -3.07 2.79 23.34
N ASP A 171 -3.69 3.21 24.43
CA ASP A 171 -4.72 2.43 25.12
C ASP A 171 -6.12 2.84 24.62
N ALA A 172 -6.55 2.22 23.53
CA ALA A 172 -7.88 2.39 22.96
C ALA A 172 -8.57 1.04 22.80
N LYS A 173 -9.89 1.01 23.02
CA LYS A 173 -10.68 -0.24 23.02
C LYS A 173 -10.60 -1.01 21.69
N ARG A 174 -10.59 -0.27 20.58
CA ARG A 174 -10.51 -0.80 19.21
C ARG A 174 -9.58 0.08 18.39
N THR A 175 -8.58 -0.53 17.75
CA THR A 175 -7.55 0.20 17.02
C THR A 175 -7.20 -0.49 15.71
N VAL A 176 -7.11 0.28 14.64
CA VAL A 176 -6.53 -0.15 13.37
C VAL A 176 -5.04 0.18 13.39
N ASN A 177 -4.19 -0.83 13.36
CA ASN A 177 -2.77 -0.61 13.14
C ASN A 177 -2.52 -0.45 11.64
N ILE A 178 -1.85 0.62 11.26
CA ILE A 178 -1.54 0.96 9.87
C ILE A 178 -0.03 0.88 9.71
N TRP A 179 0.44 -0.19 9.07
CA TRP A 179 1.85 -0.49 8.88
C TRP A 179 2.32 0.03 7.51
N LYS A 180 2.87 1.25 7.49
CA LYS A 180 3.39 1.91 6.29
C LYS A 180 4.85 1.55 6.03
N VAL A 181 5.08 0.41 5.40
CA VAL A 181 6.43 -0.16 5.24
C VAL A 181 7.36 0.66 4.34
N HIS A 182 6.80 1.54 3.51
CA HIS A 182 7.56 2.47 2.67
C HIS A 182 7.53 3.92 3.16
N GLY A 183 7.01 4.15 4.36
CA GLY A 183 6.85 5.49 4.92
C GLY A 183 5.59 6.19 4.45
N SER A 184 5.50 7.48 4.74
CA SER A 184 4.32 8.27 4.43
C SER A 184 4.67 9.71 4.08
N LEU A 185 3.77 10.36 3.34
CA LEU A 185 3.89 11.77 2.94
C LEU A 185 3.96 12.73 4.14
N ASP A 186 3.44 12.32 5.29
CA ASP A 186 3.47 13.11 6.50
C ASP A 186 4.64 12.78 7.42
N TRP A 187 5.49 11.79 7.12
CA TRP A 187 6.61 11.42 8.01
C TRP A 187 7.88 12.18 7.64
N PHE A 188 8.52 12.74 8.66
CA PHE A 188 9.75 13.51 8.52
C PHE A 188 10.71 13.28 9.67
N LYS A 189 11.98 13.59 9.45
CA LYS A 189 13.04 13.62 10.44
C LYS A 189 13.57 15.04 10.57
N GLY A 190 13.57 15.57 11.78
CA GLY A 190 14.17 16.88 12.08
C GLY A 190 15.68 16.81 12.25
N ASP A 191 16.34 17.97 12.17
CA ASP A 191 17.79 18.11 12.39
C ASP A 191 18.24 17.64 13.78
N ASN A 192 17.33 17.66 14.75
CA ASN A 192 17.55 17.10 16.09
C ASN A 192 17.57 15.56 16.12
N GLY A 193 17.41 14.91 14.96
CA GLY A 193 17.38 13.45 14.81
C GLY A 193 16.05 12.80 15.17
N LEU A 194 15.04 13.56 15.61
CA LEU A 194 13.74 13.03 16.01
C LEU A 194 12.81 12.89 14.79
N ASN A 195 12.10 11.76 14.77
CA ASN A 195 11.05 11.51 13.80
C ASN A 195 9.76 12.20 14.23
N VAL A 196 9.08 12.84 13.29
CA VAL A 196 7.82 13.54 13.47
C VAL A 196 6.89 13.24 12.30
N ALA A 197 5.59 13.25 12.55
CA ALA A 197 4.61 13.21 11.48
C ALA A 197 3.74 14.49 11.47
N LEU A 198 3.61 15.14 10.32
CA LEU A 198 2.91 16.41 10.14
C LEU A 198 1.68 16.23 9.26
N THR A 199 0.50 16.42 9.83
CA THR A 199 -0.77 16.15 9.14
C THR A 199 -1.09 17.25 8.12
N ASN A 200 -1.47 16.85 6.90
CA ASN A 200 -2.03 17.67 5.83
C ASN A 200 -1.23 18.95 5.49
N VAL A 201 0.10 18.83 5.45
CA VAL A 201 0.97 19.95 5.05
C VAL A 201 0.92 20.15 3.53
N GLU A 202 0.53 21.35 3.08
CA GLU A 202 0.44 21.67 1.65
C GLU A 202 1.80 21.95 1.00
N LYS A 203 2.75 22.48 1.77
CA LYS A 203 4.10 22.83 1.31
C LYS A 203 5.14 21.93 1.94
N PHE A 204 6.11 21.50 1.15
CA PHE A 204 7.22 20.71 1.66
C PHE A 204 7.95 21.47 2.79
N PRO A 205 8.13 20.86 3.98
CA PRO A 205 8.84 21.51 5.08
C PRO A 205 10.36 21.47 4.85
N GLU A 206 10.93 22.57 4.33
CA GLU A 206 12.32 22.66 3.86
C GLU A 206 13.40 22.19 4.86
N ASN A 207 13.18 22.38 6.17
CA ASN A 207 14.13 22.01 7.23
C ASN A 207 13.89 20.60 7.79
N LEU A 208 13.12 19.76 7.10
CA LEU A 208 12.85 18.39 7.53
C LEU A 208 13.19 17.41 6.41
N THR A 209 13.79 16.29 6.80
CA THR A 209 14.10 15.20 5.86
C THR A 209 12.89 14.28 5.73
N PRO A 210 12.35 14.03 4.52
CA PRO A 210 11.20 13.17 4.33
C PRO A 210 11.54 11.71 4.60
N LEU A 211 10.68 11.02 5.33
CA LEU A 211 10.81 9.60 5.67
C LEU A 211 9.96 8.77 4.69
N ILE A 212 10.39 8.80 3.44
CA ILE A 212 9.85 8.00 2.34
C ILE A 212 10.95 7.04 1.86
N VAL A 213 10.55 5.79 1.65
CA VAL A 213 11.40 4.74 1.08
C VAL A 213 11.01 4.59 -0.38
N THR A 214 11.79 5.19 -1.26
CA THR A 214 11.65 4.98 -2.70
C THR A 214 12.16 3.58 -3.09
N PRO A 215 11.68 3.01 -4.20
CA PRO A 215 12.28 1.80 -4.76
C PRO A 215 13.78 2.00 -5.04
N GLY A 216 14.58 0.93 -4.99
CA GLY A 216 16.02 0.97 -5.29
C GLY A 216 16.94 0.58 -4.15
N ASN A 217 18.25 0.78 -4.37
CA ASN A 217 19.32 0.21 -3.53
C ASN A 217 19.35 0.72 -2.08
N ASP A 218 18.98 1.98 -1.84
CA ASP A 218 19.03 2.58 -0.50
C ASP A 218 17.88 2.10 0.43
N LYS A 219 16.95 1.30 -0.10
CA LYS A 219 15.84 0.70 0.65
C LYS A 219 16.36 -0.04 1.88
N TYR A 220 17.44 -0.82 1.75
CA TYR A 220 17.99 -1.62 2.86
C TYR A 220 18.58 -0.79 4.00
N GLU A 221 19.25 0.32 3.72
CA GLU A 221 19.84 1.14 4.79
C GLU A 221 18.77 1.91 5.57
N LYS A 222 17.74 2.40 4.87
CA LYS A 222 16.65 3.16 5.50
C LYS A 222 15.75 2.28 6.34
N THR A 223 15.40 1.08 5.86
CA THR A 223 14.48 0.17 6.58
C THR A 223 15.07 -0.37 7.89
N ASN A 224 16.38 -0.29 8.07
CA ASN A 224 17.06 -0.64 9.32
C ASN A 224 17.02 0.46 10.41
N ARG A 225 16.48 1.65 10.09
CA ARG A 225 16.36 2.77 11.03
C ARG A 225 14.90 2.97 11.45
N GLU A 226 14.68 3.63 12.59
CA GLU A 226 13.34 4.03 13.00
C GLU A 226 12.80 5.16 12.09
N PRO A 227 11.48 5.20 11.83
CA PRO A 227 10.43 4.32 12.38
C PRO A 227 10.26 2.98 11.62
N PHE A 228 10.95 2.81 10.50
CA PHE A 228 10.74 1.68 9.58
C PHE A 228 11.01 0.33 10.23
N ARG A 229 12.06 0.22 11.05
CA ARG A 229 12.41 -1.02 11.73
C ARG A 229 11.25 -1.55 12.57
N THR A 230 10.66 -0.71 13.42
CA THR A 230 9.50 -1.10 14.25
C THR A 230 8.26 -1.40 13.41
N ILE A 231 8.00 -0.59 12.39
CA ILE A 231 6.84 -0.75 11.50
C ILE A 231 6.92 -2.05 10.70
N ILE A 232 8.07 -2.35 10.10
CA ILE A 232 8.30 -3.58 9.33
C ILE A 232 8.25 -4.79 10.24
N ALA A 233 8.88 -4.76 11.43
CA ALA A 233 8.79 -5.85 12.39
C ALA A 233 7.32 -6.12 12.81
N SER A 234 6.51 -5.07 12.96
CA SER A 234 5.10 -5.20 13.31
C SER A 234 4.25 -5.72 12.14
N ALA A 235 4.48 -5.24 10.92
CA ALA A 235 3.85 -5.77 9.70
C ALA A 235 4.19 -7.25 9.52
N ASP A 236 5.45 -7.60 9.73
CA ASP A 236 5.96 -8.97 9.67
C ASP A 236 5.25 -9.89 10.67
N MET A 237 5.05 -9.42 11.90
CA MET A 237 4.30 -10.16 12.91
C MET A 237 2.83 -10.32 12.49
N ALA A 238 2.19 -9.26 11.99
CA ALA A 238 0.81 -9.30 11.52
C ALA A 238 0.65 -10.34 10.39
N LEU A 239 1.52 -10.32 9.37
CA LEU A 239 1.53 -11.31 8.30
C LEU A 239 1.73 -12.73 8.85
N THR A 240 2.71 -12.92 9.73
CA THR A 240 3.03 -14.27 10.26
C THR A 240 1.87 -14.88 11.06
N HIS A 241 1.09 -14.08 11.78
CA HIS A 241 -0.04 -14.54 12.60
C HIS A 241 -1.38 -14.57 11.85
N ALA A 242 -1.46 -13.96 10.66
CA ALA A 242 -2.65 -13.92 9.85
C ALA A 242 -3.14 -15.32 9.49
N LYS A 243 -4.45 -15.54 9.58
CA LYS A 243 -5.09 -16.78 9.10
C LYS A 243 -5.59 -16.67 7.66
N SER A 244 -5.88 -15.44 7.24
CA SER A 244 -6.26 -15.10 5.88
C SER A 244 -5.78 -13.69 5.53
N TYR A 245 -5.83 -13.36 4.24
CA TYR A 245 -5.40 -12.08 3.70
C TYR A 245 -6.46 -11.49 2.77
N LEU A 246 -6.57 -10.15 2.78
CA LEU A 246 -7.32 -9.39 1.78
C LEU A 246 -6.37 -8.40 1.11
N CYS A 247 -6.00 -8.71 -0.13
CA CYS A 247 -5.15 -7.86 -0.96
C CYS A 247 -6.00 -6.96 -1.85
N VAL A 248 -5.89 -5.64 -1.69
CA VAL A 248 -6.63 -4.64 -2.49
C VAL A 248 -5.66 -3.86 -3.34
N GLY A 249 -5.78 -4.00 -4.67
CA GLY A 249 -4.93 -3.30 -5.63
C GLY A 249 -3.42 -3.55 -5.41
N TYR A 250 -3.07 -4.68 -4.82
CA TYR A 250 -1.69 -5.06 -4.51
C TYR A 250 -1.06 -5.81 -5.67
N GLY A 251 0.07 -5.29 -6.18
CA GLY A 251 0.72 -5.80 -7.38
C GLY A 251 1.65 -7.00 -7.17
N PHE A 252 1.91 -7.41 -5.92
CA PHE A 252 2.84 -8.50 -5.56
C PHE A 252 4.27 -8.30 -6.09
N ASN A 253 4.77 -7.06 -6.09
CA ASN A 253 6.14 -6.72 -6.49
C ASN A 253 7.06 -6.42 -5.28
N ASP A 254 6.49 -6.20 -4.08
CA ASP A 254 7.30 -5.96 -2.89
C ASP A 254 7.78 -7.27 -2.28
N ILE A 255 9.06 -7.59 -2.47
CA ILE A 255 9.68 -8.84 -2.01
C ILE A 255 9.52 -9.04 -0.49
N HIS A 256 9.69 -8.00 0.32
CA HIS A 256 9.66 -8.13 1.78
C HIS A 256 8.28 -8.52 2.29
N ILE A 257 7.23 -7.87 1.81
CA ILE A 257 5.84 -8.22 2.16
C ILE A 257 5.45 -9.56 1.52
N GLN A 258 5.84 -9.77 0.25
CA GLN A 258 5.45 -10.93 -0.53
C GLN A 258 5.99 -12.23 0.06
N GLU A 259 7.25 -12.31 0.48
CA GLU A 259 7.83 -13.57 0.97
C GLU A 259 7.07 -14.15 2.17
N LYS A 260 6.67 -13.33 3.13
CA LYS A 260 5.93 -13.81 4.32
C LYS A 260 4.53 -14.26 3.98
N LEU A 261 3.83 -13.44 3.18
CA LEU A 261 2.50 -13.77 2.69
C LEU A 261 2.53 -15.07 1.86
N VAL A 262 3.50 -15.21 0.94
CA VAL A 262 3.70 -16.42 0.14
C VAL A 262 3.94 -17.64 1.02
N ASN A 263 4.86 -17.55 1.98
CA ASN A 263 5.17 -18.66 2.87
C ASN A 263 3.92 -19.11 3.64
N LYS A 264 3.12 -18.17 4.15
CA LYS A 264 1.90 -18.47 4.88
C LYS A 264 0.84 -19.14 4.00
N CYS A 265 0.60 -18.61 2.80
CA CYS A 265 -0.37 -19.17 1.86
C CYS A 265 0.05 -20.55 1.34
N VAL A 266 1.32 -20.75 1.01
CA VAL A 266 1.82 -21.99 0.38
C VAL A 266 2.06 -23.09 1.42
N ARG A 267 2.67 -22.77 2.57
CA ARG A 267 3.07 -23.80 3.54
C ARG A 267 2.01 -24.09 4.59
N GLU A 268 1.24 -23.07 4.98
CA GLU A 268 0.27 -23.18 6.06
C GLU A 268 -1.18 -23.11 5.57
N GLY A 269 -1.39 -22.89 4.26
CA GLY A 269 -2.72 -22.91 3.64
C GLY A 269 -3.61 -21.72 4.02
N ALA A 270 -3.02 -20.58 4.40
CA ALA A 270 -3.79 -19.36 4.68
C ALA A 270 -4.57 -18.91 3.44
N GLY A 271 -5.86 -18.66 3.61
CA GLY A 271 -6.75 -18.21 2.54
C GLY A 271 -6.41 -16.79 2.10
N ILE A 272 -6.40 -16.53 0.79
CA ILE A 272 -6.15 -15.19 0.26
C ILE A 272 -7.26 -14.74 -0.67
N ILE A 273 -7.77 -13.53 -0.41
CA ILE A 273 -8.70 -12.82 -1.28
C ILE A 273 -7.90 -11.71 -1.97
N VAL A 274 -7.98 -11.62 -3.29
CA VAL A 274 -7.38 -10.53 -4.07
C VAL A 274 -8.48 -9.80 -4.81
N ILE A 275 -8.56 -8.48 -4.63
CA ILE A 275 -9.43 -7.61 -5.44
C ILE A 275 -8.55 -6.57 -6.14
N SER A 276 -8.69 -6.45 -7.45
CA SER A 276 -7.89 -5.50 -8.24
C SER A 276 -8.55 -5.22 -9.58
N ARG A 277 -8.25 -4.09 -10.20
CA ARG A 277 -8.70 -3.80 -11.57
C ARG A 277 -8.14 -4.80 -12.58
N SER A 278 -6.88 -5.22 -12.41
CA SER A 278 -6.21 -6.17 -13.30
C SER A 278 -5.28 -7.09 -12.51
N LEU A 279 -4.99 -8.24 -13.10
CA LEU A 279 -4.13 -9.27 -12.52
C LEU A 279 -2.70 -9.11 -13.09
N SER A 280 -1.75 -8.69 -12.26
CA SER A 280 -0.34 -8.54 -12.65
C SER A 280 0.34 -9.90 -12.87
N ASP A 281 1.40 -9.96 -13.66
CA ASP A 281 2.16 -11.19 -13.90
C ASP A 281 2.69 -11.78 -12.58
N SER A 282 3.20 -10.94 -11.68
CA SER A 282 3.63 -11.35 -10.33
C SER A 282 2.49 -11.96 -9.50
N ALA A 283 1.27 -11.44 -9.63
CA ALA A 283 0.09 -11.99 -8.97
C ALA A 283 -0.32 -13.33 -9.59
N GLN A 284 -0.27 -13.48 -10.91
CA GLN A 284 -0.54 -14.75 -11.61
C GLN A 284 0.45 -15.82 -11.18
N GLU A 285 1.74 -15.50 -11.22
CA GLU A 285 2.82 -16.39 -10.82
C GLU A 285 2.62 -16.85 -9.38
N PHE A 286 2.32 -15.91 -8.48
CA PHE A 286 2.05 -16.23 -7.08
C PHE A 286 0.83 -17.15 -6.90
N LEU A 287 -0.33 -16.79 -7.46
CA LEU A 287 -1.58 -17.51 -7.22
C LEU A 287 -1.62 -18.88 -7.92
N PHE A 288 -1.05 -18.99 -9.12
CA PHE A 288 -1.24 -20.17 -9.96
C PHE A 288 -0.03 -21.10 -10.01
N ASN A 289 1.18 -20.58 -9.84
CA ASN A 289 2.41 -21.34 -10.09
C ASN A 289 3.23 -21.63 -8.82
N ARG A 290 3.04 -20.86 -7.72
CA ARG A 290 3.77 -21.07 -6.46
C ARG A 290 3.12 -22.05 -5.48
N GLY A 291 2.04 -22.73 -5.87
CA GLY A 291 1.39 -23.76 -5.07
C GLY A 291 0.44 -23.25 -3.98
N VAL A 292 -0.17 -22.08 -4.18
CA VAL A 292 -1.22 -21.57 -3.29
C VAL A 292 -2.49 -22.42 -3.46
N THR A 293 -3.01 -22.96 -2.36
CA THR A 293 -4.13 -23.92 -2.38
C THR A 293 -5.48 -23.32 -2.02
N SER A 294 -5.49 -22.14 -1.39
CA SER A 294 -6.71 -21.47 -0.91
C SER A 294 -6.72 -20.01 -1.35
N TYR A 295 -7.37 -19.72 -2.48
CA TYR A 295 -7.43 -18.36 -3.01
C TYR A 295 -8.76 -18.05 -3.71
N VAL A 296 -9.16 -16.78 -3.66
CA VAL A 296 -10.15 -16.17 -4.54
C VAL A 296 -9.59 -14.86 -5.06
N ALA A 297 -9.67 -14.66 -6.36
CA ALA A 297 -9.13 -13.47 -7.00
C ALA A 297 -10.19 -12.87 -7.94
N LEU A 298 -10.60 -11.64 -7.65
CA LEU A 298 -11.70 -10.90 -8.26
C LEU A 298 -11.12 -9.72 -9.04
N TYR A 299 -11.27 -9.74 -10.36
CA TYR A 299 -10.74 -8.74 -11.27
C TYR A 299 -11.81 -8.14 -12.17
N LYS A 300 -11.54 -6.96 -12.76
CA LYS A 300 -12.42 -6.41 -13.79
C LYS A 300 -12.57 -7.41 -14.93
N GLY A 301 -13.83 -7.75 -15.25
CA GLY A 301 -14.17 -8.62 -16.36
C GLY A 301 -14.16 -7.88 -17.71
N SER A 302 -14.97 -8.38 -18.64
CA SER A 302 -15.14 -7.77 -19.98
C SER A 302 -15.71 -6.35 -19.97
N ALA A 303 -16.37 -5.94 -18.88
CA ALA A 303 -16.92 -4.60 -18.67
C ALA A 303 -16.70 -4.13 -17.22
N ASP A 304 -16.87 -2.84 -16.93
CA ASP A 304 -16.70 -2.30 -15.57
C ASP A 304 -17.67 -2.92 -14.56
N ASN A 305 -18.90 -3.24 -14.99
CA ASN A 305 -19.92 -3.89 -14.18
C ASN A 305 -19.86 -5.43 -14.20
N LYS A 306 -18.69 -6.00 -14.52
CA LYS A 306 -18.47 -7.44 -14.53
C LYS A 306 -17.21 -7.79 -13.77
N THR A 307 -17.21 -8.93 -13.11
CA THR A 307 -16.07 -9.45 -12.37
C THR A 307 -15.62 -10.78 -12.93
N MET A 308 -14.36 -10.86 -13.34
CA MET A 308 -13.68 -12.13 -13.58
C MET A 308 -13.19 -12.72 -12.26
N VAL A 309 -13.53 -13.98 -11.98
CA VAL A 309 -13.17 -14.70 -10.76
C VAL A 309 -12.26 -15.88 -11.09
N TYR A 310 -11.09 -15.90 -10.44
CA TYR A 310 -10.25 -17.09 -10.33
C TYR A 310 -10.38 -17.62 -8.90
N SER A 311 -10.60 -18.92 -8.74
CA SER A 311 -10.78 -19.53 -7.42
C SER A 311 -10.11 -20.90 -7.38
N SER A 312 -9.53 -21.23 -6.24
CA SER A 312 -8.98 -22.57 -5.97
C SER A 312 -10.04 -23.69 -5.96
N GLU A 313 -11.32 -23.36 -5.84
CA GLU A 313 -12.45 -24.31 -5.85
C GLU A 313 -13.06 -24.52 -7.25
N HIS A 314 -12.67 -23.68 -8.22
CA HIS A 314 -13.19 -23.74 -9.60
C HIS A 314 -12.06 -24.00 -10.60
N LYS A 315 -12.25 -25.00 -11.48
CA LYS A 315 -11.22 -25.38 -12.48
C LYS A 315 -10.99 -24.33 -13.57
N SER A 316 -11.96 -23.46 -13.82
CA SER A 316 -11.92 -22.45 -14.86
C SER A 316 -12.38 -21.10 -14.31
N PRO A 317 -11.87 -19.98 -14.84
CA PRO A 317 -12.34 -18.66 -14.46
C PRO A 317 -13.83 -18.49 -14.74
N VAL A 318 -14.52 -17.75 -13.88
CA VAL A 318 -15.96 -17.46 -14.00
C VAL A 318 -16.15 -15.96 -14.12
N GLU A 319 -16.93 -15.52 -15.09
CA GLU A 319 -17.36 -14.13 -15.18
C GLU A 319 -18.71 -13.96 -14.48
N LEU A 320 -18.79 -13.01 -13.55
CA LEU A 320 -20.00 -12.64 -12.81
C LEU A 320 -20.50 -11.27 -13.27
N ASP A 321 -21.83 -11.10 -13.29
CA ASP A 321 -22.45 -9.79 -13.43
C ASP A 321 -22.42 -9.04 -12.08
N GLY A 322 -21.87 -7.83 -12.08
CA GLY A 322 -21.63 -7.00 -10.90
C GLY A 322 -20.17 -6.55 -10.80
N ASP A 323 -19.95 -5.44 -10.09
CA ASP A 323 -18.60 -4.94 -9.76
C ASP A 323 -18.19 -5.50 -8.39
N TYR A 324 -17.70 -6.73 -8.34
CA TYR A 324 -17.11 -7.32 -7.12
C TYR A 324 -15.58 -7.23 -7.09
N TRP A 325 -14.98 -6.54 -8.06
CA TRP A 325 -13.52 -6.36 -8.17
C TRP A 325 -13.06 -5.03 -7.57
N SER A 326 -13.96 -4.05 -7.43
CA SER A 326 -13.74 -2.86 -6.61
C SER A 326 -14.02 -3.14 -5.14
N LEU A 327 -13.41 -2.35 -4.24
CA LEU A 327 -13.68 -2.47 -2.81
C LEU A 327 -15.14 -2.18 -2.46
N PRO A 328 -15.80 -1.11 -2.95
CA PRO A 328 -17.21 -0.86 -2.68
C PRO A 328 -18.13 -2.03 -3.04
N GLY A 329 -17.94 -2.64 -4.19
CA GLY A 329 -18.81 -3.74 -4.60
C GLY A 329 -18.37 -5.10 -4.06
N PHE A 330 -17.10 -5.28 -3.69
CA PHE A 330 -16.68 -6.40 -2.84
C PHE A 330 -17.44 -6.42 -1.51
N LEU A 331 -17.72 -5.26 -0.90
CA LEU A 331 -18.52 -5.19 0.34
C LEU A 331 -19.91 -5.81 0.15
N GLN A 332 -20.53 -5.65 -1.02
CA GLN A 332 -21.85 -6.23 -1.31
C GLN A 332 -21.84 -7.77 -1.33
N LEU A 333 -20.65 -8.38 -1.44
CA LEU A 333 -20.49 -9.83 -1.42
C LEU A 333 -20.39 -10.39 0.02
N ILE A 334 -19.95 -9.56 0.97
CA ILE A 334 -19.59 -10.00 2.34
C ILE A 334 -20.45 -9.36 3.45
N MET A 335 -21.14 -8.25 3.16
CA MET A 335 -22.04 -7.51 4.06
C MET A 335 -23.47 -7.57 3.55
#